data_AF-A0A965WY62-F1
#
_entry.id   AF-A0A965WY62-F1
#
_cell.length_a   1.000
_cell.length_b   1.000
_cell.length_c   1.000
_cell.angle_alpha   90.00
_cell.angle_beta   90.00
_cell.angle_gamma   90.00
#
_symmetry.space_group_name_H-M   'P 1'
#
loop_
_entity.id
_entity.type
_entity.pdbx_description
1 polymer ?
#
loop_
_entity_poly.entity_id
_entity_poly.type
_entity_poly.pdbx_seq_one_letter_code
_entity_poly.pdbx_strand_id
1 'polypeptide(L)' 'GLGSPALASLCVIAIGAGAMTVSHANDSYFWVVSNFGEMTPQDGYKTQTLGTLVVGIASILGVFVISLFLH' A
#
# COMPACT_ATOMS: atom_id res chain seq x y z
N GLY A 1 -0.19 14.17 21.91
CA GLY A 1 0.09 13.24 20.80
C GLY A 1 -1.20 12.97 20.07
N LEU A 2 -1.21 13.06 18.74
CA LEU A 2 -2.39 12.93 17.86
C LEU A 2 -3.59 13.84 18.20
N GLY A 3 -3.36 14.97 18.88
CA GLY A 3 -4.46 15.87 19.33
C GLY A 3 -5.00 16.77 18.21
N SER A 4 -4.30 16.90 17.09
CA SER A 4 -4.74 17.69 15.94
C SER A 4 -5.34 16.78 14.86
N PRO A 5 -6.39 17.23 14.15
CA PRO A 5 -6.99 16.47 13.05
C PRO A 5 -5.96 16.04 11.99
N ALA A 6 -4.95 16.88 11.71
CA ALA A 6 -3.92 16.59 10.72
C ALA A 6 -3.03 15.39 11.10
N LEU A 7 -2.63 15.30 12.37
CA LEU A 7 -1.83 14.18 12.89
C LEU A 7 -2.65 12.87 12.89
N ALA A 8 -3.95 12.95 13.21
CA ALA A 8 -4.85 11.80 13.12
C ALA A 8 -5.01 11.32 11.67
N SER A 9 -5.18 12.25 10.72
CA SER A 9 -5.24 11.92 9.29
C SER A 9 -3.95 11.28 8.79
N LEU A 10 -2.77 11.78 9.19
CA LEU A 10 -1.49 11.16 8.86
C LEU A 10 -1.39 9.73 9.39
N CYS A 11 -1.87 9.48 10.61
CA CYS A 11 -1.87 8.15 11.20
C CYS A 11 -2.78 7.18 10.40
N VAL A 12 -3.96 7.64 9.96
CA VAL A 12 -4.86 6.84 9.11
C VAL A 12 -4.22 6.53 7.76
N ILE A 13 -3.55 7.51 7.13
CA ILE A 13 -2.86 7.30 5.85
C ILE A 13 -1.70 6.31 6.03
N ALA A 14 -0.94 6.39 7.13
CA ALA A 14 0.12 5.44 7.43
C ALA A 14 -0.40 4.00 7.57
N ILE A 15 -1.53 3.82 8.26
CA ILE A 15 -2.19 2.51 8.43
C ILE A 15 -2.67 1.98 7.07
N GLY A 16 -3.30 2.83 6.25
CA GLY A 16 -3.76 2.46 4.91
C GLY A 16 -2.59 2.06 3.99
N ALA A 17 -1.50 2.82 4.01
CA ALA A 17 -0.28 2.52 3.25
C ALA A 17 0.31 1.16 3.65
N GLY A 18 0.33 0.84 4.94
CA GLY A 18 0.79 -0.47 5.43
C GLY A 18 -0.12 -1.61 4.98
N ALA A 19 -1.44 -1.44 5.05
CA ALA A 19 -2.41 -2.48 4.67
C ALA A 19 -2.33 -2.88 3.19
N MET A 20 -1.87 -1.99 2.31
CA MET A 20 -1.78 -2.23 0.87
C MET A 20 -0.46 -2.88 0.42
N THR A 21 0.53 -3.06 1.31
CA THR A 21 1.89 -3.53 0.93
C THR A 21 1.97 -4.97 0.40
N VAL A 22 1.02 -5.84 0.75
CA VAL A 22 1.06 -7.25 0.35
C VAL A 22 -0.33 -7.65 -0.14
N SER A 23 -0.46 -7.86 -1.45
CA SER A 23 -1.71 -8.38 -2.05
C SER A 23 -1.70 -9.91 -2.07
N HIS A 24 -2.72 -10.53 -1.49
CA HIS A 24 -2.94 -11.97 -1.49
C HIS A 24 -4.05 -12.35 -2.47
N ALA A 25 -4.27 -13.64 -2.79
CA ALA A 25 -5.41 -14.08 -3.61
C ALA A 25 -6.81 -13.79 -3.00
N ASN A 26 -6.85 -13.25 -1.77
CA ASN A 26 -8.07 -12.74 -1.15
C ASN A 26 -8.43 -11.30 -1.62
N ASP A 27 -7.50 -10.63 -2.31
CA ASP A 27 -7.70 -9.30 -2.88
C ASP A 27 -8.34 -9.41 -4.28
N SER A 28 -9.48 -8.78 -4.49
CA SER A 28 -10.13 -8.76 -5.81
C SER A 28 -9.25 -8.08 -6.87
N TYR A 29 -8.41 -7.12 -6.48
CA TYR A 29 -7.49 -6.43 -7.38
C TYR A 29 -6.38 -7.36 -7.90
N PHE A 30 -5.99 -8.36 -7.10
CA PHE A 30 -5.04 -9.40 -7.50
C PHE A 30 -5.56 -10.19 -8.71
N TRP A 31 -6.83 -10.61 -8.66
CA TRP A 31 -7.44 -11.40 -9.72
C TRP A 31 -7.72 -10.58 -10.98
N VAL A 32 -8.12 -9.32 -10.85
CA VAL A 32 -8.30 -8.45 -12.03
C VAL A 32 -6.98 -8.34 -12.81
N VAL A 33 -5.87 -8.06 -12.11
CA VAL A 33 -4.57 -7.85 -12.77
C VAL A 33 -3.98 -9.16 -13.33
N SER A 34 -4.09 -10.28 -12.61
CA SER A 34 -3.60 -11.57 -13.11
C SER A 34 -4.40 -12.09 -14.31
N ASN A 35 -5.73 -11.89 -14.32
CA ASN A 35 -6.58 -12.28 -15.45
C ASN A 35 -6.34 -11.38 -16.69
N PHE A 36 -6.17 -10.07 -16.53
CA PHE A 36 -5.85 -9.18 -17.66
C PHE A 36 -4.45 -9.41 -18.22
N GLY A 37 -3.50 -9.84 -17.38
CA GLY A 37 -2.13 -10.12 -17.79
C GLY A 37 -1.90 -11.55 -18.34
N GLU A 38 -2.94 -12.38 -18.47
CA GLU A 38 -2.84 -13.82 -18.79
C GLU A 38 -1.81 -14.55 -17.90
N MET A 39 -1.69 -14.13 -16.64
CA MET A 39 -0.64 -14.60 -15.73
C MET A 39 -1.11 -15.84 -14.98
N THR A 40 -0.21 -16.80 -14.77
CA THR A 40 -0.49 -17.87 -13.81
C THR A 40 -0.61 -17.28 -12.39
N PRO A 41 -1.41 -17.86 -11.47
CA PRO A 41 -1.54 -17.34 -10.11
C PRO A 41 -0.20 -17.21 -9.37
N GLN A 42 0.76 -18.08 -9.66
CA GLN A 42 2.12 -18.02 -9.09
C GLN A 42 2.91 -16.83 -9.61
N ASP A 43 2.78 -16.49 -10.89
CA ASP A 43 3.37 -15.28 -11.46
C ASP A 43 2.65 -14.03 -10.92
N GLY A 44 1.33 -14.08 -10.79
CA GLY A 44 0.54 -13.04 -10.12
C GLY A 44 1.06 -12.75 -8.71
N TYR A 45 1.29 -13.78 -7.89
CA TYR A 45 1.83 -13.62 -6.54
C TYR A 45 3.18 -12.92 -6.54
N LYS A 46 4.11 -13.31 -7.40
CA LYS A 46 5.42 -12.66 -7.46
C LYS A 46 5.32 -11.21 -7.92
N THR A 47 4.54 -10.98 -8.98
CA THR A 47 4.55 -9.69 -9.67
C THR A 47 3.70 -8.65 -8.96
N GLN A 48 2.47 -9.01 -8.56
CA GLN A 48 1.59 -8.08 -7.84
C GLN A 48 2.06 -7.85 -6.41
N THR A 49 2.48 -8.87 -5.68
CA THR A 49 2.97 -8.66 -4.30
C THR A 49 4.24 -7.81 -4.27
N LEU A 50 5.18 -8.01 -5.20
CA LEU A 50 6.35 -7.15 -5.30
C LEU A 50 5.97 -5.73 -5.72
N GLY A 51 5.03 -5.59 -6.66
CA GLY A 51 4.53 -4.28 -7.10
C GLY A 51 3.90 -3.50 -5.94
N THR A 52 3.00 -4.13 -5.20
CA THR A 52 2.31 -3.49 -4.07
C THR A 52 3.24 -3.25 -2.88
N LEU A 53 4.27 -4.08 -2.70
CA LEU A 53 5.33 -3.84 -1.72
C LEU A 53 6.12 -2.56 -2.03
N VAL A 54 6.51 -2.36 -3.28
CA VAL A 54 7.23 -1.15 -3.71
C VAL A 54 6.35 0.09 -3.53
N VAL A 55 5.08 0.01 -3.91
CA VAL A 55 4.11 1.11 -3.74
C VAL A 55 3.91 1.43 -2.26
N GLY A 56 3.79 0.42 -1.39
CA GLY A 56 3.61 0.62 0.04
C GLY A 56 4.84 1.22 0.73
N ILE A 57 6.06 0.82 0.33
CA ILE A 57 7.31 1.47 0.78
C ILE A 57 7.33 2.94 0.35
N ALA A 58 7.04 3.22 -0.92
CA ALA A 58 6.98 4.60 -1.42
C ALA A 58 5.93 5.44 -0.67
N SER A 59 4.79 4.84 -0.34
CA SER A 59 3.70 5.49 0.40
C SER A 59 4.11 5.82 1.83
N ILE A 60 4.77 4.90 2.55
CA ILE A 60 5.30 5.16 3.91
C ILE A 60 6.35 6.27 3.89
N LEU A 61 7.25 6.27 2.90
CA LEU A 61 8.23 7.35 2.73
C LEU A 61 7.55 8.70 2.47
N GLY A 62 6.50 8.73 1.67
CA GLY A 62 5.68 9.92 1.45
C GLY A 62 5.03 10.44 2.72
N VAL A 63 4.42 9.56 3.52
CA VAL A 63 3.83 9.91 4.83
C VAL A 63 4.89 10.48 5.77
N PHE A 64 6.08 9.86 5.81
CA PHE A 64 7.19 10.33 6.61
C PHE A 64 7.63 11.75 6.20
N VAL A 65 7.82 12.00 4.90
CA VAL A 65 8.18 13.33 4.39
C VAL A 65 7.13 14.37 4.76
N ILE A 66 5.84 14.06 4.57
CA ILE A 66 4.74 14.97 4.92
C ILE A 66 4.71 15.25 6.44
N SER A 67 4.99 14.24 7.27
CA SER A 67 5.05 14.40 8.73
C SER A 67 6.14 15.37 9.21
N LEU A 68 7.19 15.59 8.43
CA LEU A 68 8.25 16.56 8.77
C LEU A 68 7.78 18.02 8.64
N PHE A 69 6.80 18.28 7.76
CA PHE A 69 6.25 19.62 7.53
C PHE A 69 5.00 19.90 8.38
N LEU A 70 4.32 18.85 8.84
CA LEU A 70 3.20 18.92 9.77
C LEU A 70 3.70 18.65 11.20
N HIS A 71 4.34 19.65 11.81
CA HIS A 71 4.68 19.66 13.24
C HIS A 71 3.45 19.92 14.13
#